data_AF-A0A921KB85-F1
#
_entry.id   AF-A0A921KB85-F1
#
_cell.length_a   1.000
_cell.length_b   1.000
_cell.length_c   1.000
_cell.angle_alpha   90.00
_cell.angle_beta   90.00
_cell.angle_gamma   90.00
#
_symmetry.space_group_name_H-M   'P 1'
#
loop_
_entity.id
_entity.type
_entity.pdbx_description
1 polymer ?
#
loop_
_entity_poly.entity_id
_entity_poly.type
_entity_poly.pdbx_seq_one_letter_code
_entity_poly.pdbx_strand_id
1 'polypeptide(L)'
;MAATDVMTKDQVIVRVPHNIKKRAEEACKEMGLPMSSALVGFLRFIGDEKRIPFEFAAPTQSREEYFRSLRQDSADYRAGKLPTVSLDEMKAFYDMED
;
A
#
# COMPACT_ATOMS: atom_id res chain seq x y z
N MET A 1 13.11 28.85 -26.14
CA MET A 1 11.88 28.04 -26.30
C MET A 1 12.07 26.77 -25.50
N ALA A 2 11.46 26.66 -24.33
CA ALA A 2 11.44 25.41 -23.59
C ALA A 2 10.57 24.42 -24.36
N ALA A 3 11.13 23.27 -24.73
CA ALA A 3 10.35 22.18 -25.28
C ALA A 3 9.30 21.81 -24.24
N THR A 4 8.03 22.03 -24.56
CA THR A 4 6.94 21.39 -23.82
C THR A 4 7.16 19.90 -23.98
N ASP A 5 7.66 19.25 -22.93
CA ASP A 5 7.72 17.80 -22.85
C ASP A 5 6.29 17.29 -23.04
N VAL A 6 5.99 16.84 -24.26
CA VAL A 6 4.71 16.23 -24.56
C VAL A 6 4.75 14.91 -23.82
N MET A 7 4.08 14.87 -22.67
CA MET A 7 3.98 13.69 -21.82
C MET A 7 3.39 12.55 -22.65
N THR A 8 4.28 11.76 -23.24
CA THR A 8 3.93 10.72 -24.19
C THR A 8 3.32 9.59 -23.38
N LYS A 9 2.09 9.19 -23.74
CA LYS A 9 1.36 8.15 -23.02
C LYS A 9 1.40 6.87 -23.82
N ASP A 10 2.02 5.84 -23.25
CA ASP A 10 1.98 4.49 -23.78
C ASP A 10 0.74 3.73 -23.34
N GLN A 11 0.28 2.78 -24.17
CA GLN A 11 -0.87 1.94 -23.88
C GLN A 11 -0.45 0.65 -23.18
N VAL A 12 -1.17 0.31 -22.09
CA VAL A 12 -1.02 -0.97 -21.38
C VAL A 12 -2.25 -1.84 -21.65
N ILE A 13 -2.04 -3.06 -22.14
CA ILE A 13 -3.11 -4.04 -22.41
C ILE A 13 -2.93 -5.23 -21.47
N VAL A 14 -3.94 -5.50 -20.64
CA VAL A 14 -3.94 -6.64 -19.70
C VAL A 14 -5.19 -7.49 -19.91
N ARG A 15 -5.01 -8.81 -19.95
CA ARG A 15 -6.12 -9.77 -19.98
C ARG A 15 -6.49 -10.15 -18.55
N VAL A 16 -7.75 -9.93 -18.18
CA VAL A 16 -8.28 -10.24 -16.85
C VAL A 16 -9.65 -10.93 -16.96
N PRO A 17 -10.03 -11.80 -16.02
CA PRO A 17 -11.38 -12.35 -15.95
C PRO A 17 -12.44 -11.25 -15.84
N HIS A 18 -13.59 -11.47 -16.48
CA HIS A 18 -14.67 -10.47 -16.57
C HIS A 18 -15.17 -10.01 -15.19
N ASN A 19 -15.38 -10.95 -14.26
CA ASN A 19 -15.84 -10.65 -12.91
C ASN A 19 -14.84 -9.79 -12.12
N ILE A 20 -13.53 -10.03 -12.28
CA ILE A 20 -12.49 -9.25 -11.61
C ILE A 20 -12.48 -7.82 -12.13
N LYS A 21 -12.54 -7.64 -13.45
CA LYS A 21 -12.62 -6.31 -14.09
C LYS A 21 -13.84 -5.54 -13.60
N LYS A 22 -15.02 -6.16 -13.62
CA LYS A 22 -16.28 -5.52 -13.23
C LYS A 22 -16.25 -5.02 -11.79
N ARG A 23 -15.81 -5.85 -10.84
CA ARG A 23 -15.68 -5.43 -9.43
C ARG A 23 -14.68 -4.28 -9.26
N ALA A 24 -13.57 -4.32 -9.98
CA ALA A 24 -12.57 -3.26 -9.91
C ALA A 24 -13.11 -1.92 -10.47
N GLU A 25 -13.87 -1.96 -11.57
CA GLU A 25 -14.53 -0.79 -12.14
C GLU A 25 -15.57 -0.19 -11.18
N GLU A 26 -16.40 -1.03 -10.56
CA GLU A 26 -17.39 -0.62 -9.57
C GLU A 26 -16.72 0.05 -8.36
N ALA A 27 -15.68 -0.57 -7.79
CA ALA A 27 -14.94 0.00 -6.67
C ALA A 27 -14.26 1.33 -7.02
N CYS A 28 -13.63 1.45 -8.20
CA CYS A 28 -13.03 2.71 -8.65
C CYS A 28 -14.10 3.81 -8.78
N LYS A 29 -15.27 3.46 -9.31
CA LYS A 29 -16.40 4.38 -9.46
C LYS A 29 -16.92 4.86 -8.10
N GLU A 30 -17.05 3.98 -7.12
CA GLU A 30 -17.44 4.34 -5.74
C GLU A 30 -16.44 5.29 -5.09
N MET A 31 -15.14 5.12 -5.40
CA MET A 31 -14.08 6.03 -4.94
C MET A 31 -13.98 7.33 -5.76
N GLY A 32 -14.82 7.53 -6.78
CA GLY A 32 -14.83 8.74 -7.61
C GLY A 32 -13.60 8.87 -8.53
N LEU A 33 -12.93 7.77 -8.85
CA LEU A 33 -11.72 7.76 -9.68
C LEU A 33 -11.88 6.83 -10.90
N PRO A 34 -11.37 7.22 -12.09
CA PRO A 34 -11.39 6.33 -13.24
C PRO A 34 -10.39 5.19 -13.03
N MET A 35 -10.74 3.99 -13.53
CA MET A 35 -9.91 2.79 -13.39
C MET A 35 -8.48 2.99 -13.96
N SER A 36 -8.33 3.80 -15.01
CA SER A 36 -7.01 4.13 -15.58
C SER A 36 -6.13 4.91 -14.60
N SER A 37 -6.69 5.85 -13.83
CA SER A 37 -5.93 6.60 -12.81
C SER A 37 -5.47 5.68 -11.67
N ALA A 38 -6.28 4.70 -11.28
CA ALA A 38 -5.87 3.69 -10.30
C ALA A 38 -4.65 2.89 -10.78
N LEU A 39 -4.68 2.45 -12.04
CA LEU A 39 -3.57 1.71 -12.65
C LEU A 39 -2.32 2.57 -12.80
N VAL A 40 -2.45 3.84 -13.17
CA VAL A 40 -1.31 4.77 -13.20
C VAL A 40 -0.71 4.96 -11.81
N GLY A 41 -1.54 5.11 -10.77
CA GLY A 41 -1.08 5.19 -9.39
C GLY A 41 -0.32 3.94 -8.95
N PHE A 42 -0.83 2.76 -9.32
CA PHE A 42 -0.17 1.48 -9.07
C PHE A 42 1.19 1.38 -9.75
N LEU A 43 1.28 1.73 -11.04
CA LEU A 43 2.53 1.71 -11.79
C LEU A 43 3.55 2.72 -11.23
N ARG A 44 3.08 3.92 -10.84
CA ARG A 44 3.93 4.92 -10.19
C ARG A 44 4.50 4.40 -8.89
N PHE A 45 3.67 3.80 -8.04
CA PHE A 45 4.14 3.21 -6.79
C PHE A 45 5.22 2.16 -7.04
N ILE A 46 5.04 1.26 -8.00
CA ILE A 46 6.06 0.26 -8.34
C ILE A 46 7.36 0.91 -8.81
N GLY A 47 7.27 1.94 -9.66
CA GLY A 47 8.44 2.66 -10.15
C GLY A 47 9.22 3.38 -9.04
N ASP A 48 8.49 4.08 -8.18
CA ASP A 48 9.05 4.91 -7.10
C ASP A 48 9.58 4.05 -5.94
N GLU A 49 8.79 3.08 -5.47
CA GLU A 49 9.06 2.28 -4.27
C GLU A 49 9.79 0.96 -4.57
N LYS A 50 9.96 0.60 -5.85
CA LYS A 50 10.58 -0.66 -6.31
C LYS A 50 9.99 -1.91 -5.66
N ARG A 51 8.72 -1.85 -5.25
CA ARG A 51 7.98 -2.95 -4.63
C ARG A 51 6.51 -2.88 -4.99
N ILE A 52 5.82 -3.98 -4.74
CA ILE A 52 4.38 -4.06 -4.96
C ILE A 52 3.65 -3.46 -3.75
N PRO A 53 2.65 -2.58 -3.94
CA PRO A 53 1.85 -1.96 -2.88
C PRO A 53 0.86 -2.93 -2.19
N PHE A 54 1.00 -4.23 -2.39
CA PHE A 54 0.21 -5.25 -1.72
C PHE A 54 1.07 -6.50 -1.51
N GLU A 55 0.74 -7.25 -0.47
CA GLU A 55 1.41 -8.51 -0.18
C GLU A 55 1.02 -9.58 -1.21
N PHE A 56 2.02 -10.17 -1.85
CA PHE A 56 1.85 -11.31 -2.75
C PHE A 56 1.95 -12.66 -2.02
N ALA A 57 2.34 -12.66 -0.75
CA ALA A 57 2.40 -13.86 0.07
C ALA A 57 1.00 -14.28 0.50
N ALA A 58 0.71 -15.59 0.49
CA ALA A 58 -0.41 -16.11 1.25
C ALA A 58 -0.19 -15.68 2.71
N PRO A 59 -1.18 -15.06 3.37
CA PRO A 59 -0.96 -14.55 4.71
C PRO A 59 -0.62 -15.74 5.60
N THR A 60 0.51 -15.65 6.31
CA THR A 60 0.98 -16.70 7.24
C THR A 60 -0.01 -16.96 8.37
N GLN A 61 -0.93 -16.02 8.60
CA GLN A 61 -1.99 -16.06 9.59
C GLN A 61 -3.32 -15.66 8.93
N SER A 62 -4.43 -16.23 9.41
CA SER A 62 -5.75 -15.76 9.02
C SER A 62 -5.96 -14.29 9.41
N ARG A 63 -6.90 -13.63 8.72
CA ARG A 63 -7.28 -12.24 9.04
C ARG A 63 -7.72 -12.10 10.50
N GLU A 64 -8.48 -13.07 11.00
CA GLU A 64 -8.95 -13.12 12.38
C GLU A 64 -7.81 -13.23 13.39
N GLU A 65 -6.80 -14.05 13.10
CA GLU A 65 -5.60 -14.19 13.94
C GLU A 65 -4.79 -12.90 13.98
N TYR A 66 -4.60 -12.23 12.83
CA TYR A 66 -3.93 -10.93 12.76
C TYR A 66 -4.68 -9.85 13.56
N PHE A 67 -6.01 -9.76 13.45
CA PHE A 67 -6.77 -8.81 14.26
C PHE A 67 -6.75 -9.14 15.75
N ARG A 68 -6.59 -10.41 16.12
CA ARG A 68 -6.47 -10.82 17.51
C ARG A 68 -5.11 -10.41 18.08
N SER A 69 -4.02 -10.63 17.36
CA SER A 69 -2.68 -10.22 17.81
C SER A 69 -2.61 -8.71 18.00
N LEU A 70 -3.10 -7.91 17.05
CA LEU A 70 -3.16 -6.45 17.18
C LEU A 70 -3.94 -5.98 18.43
N ARG A 71 -5.04 -6.67 18.76
CA ARG A 71 -5.81 -6.36 19.97
C ARG A 71 -5.04 -6.71 21.24
N GLN A 72 -4.30 -7.83 21.24
CA GLN A 72 -3.45 -8.24 22.34
C GLN A 72 -2.29 -7.26 22.54
N ASP A 73 -1.58 -6.91 21.47
CA ASP A 73 -0.48 -5.94 21.51
C ASP A 73 -0.95 -4.59 22.03
N SER A 74 -2.12 -4.12 21.59
CA SER A 74 -2.72 -2.87 22.10
C SER A 74 -3.05 -2.95 23.60
N ALA A 75 -3.55 -4.10 24.07
CA ALA A 75 -3.86 -4.30 25.48
C ALA A 75 -2.57 -4.37 26.32
N ASP A 76 -1.55 -5.06 25.85
CA ASP A 76 -0.26 -5.19 26.53
C ASP A 76 0.53 -3.88 26.54
N TYR A 77 0.43 -3.06 25.48
CA TYR A 77 0.92 -1.68 25.49
C TYR A 77 0.27 -0.86 26.60
N ARG A 78 -1.06 -0.87 26.67
CA ARG A 78 -1.83 -0.15 27.69
C ARG A 78 -1.55 -0.65 29.11
N ALA A 79 -1.25 -1.94 29.25
CA ALA A 79 -0.86 -2.55 30.51
C ALA A 79 0.61 -2.32 30.89
N GLY A 80 1.39 -1.62 30.06
CA GLY A 80 2.81 -1.35 30.31
C GLY A 80 3.71 -2.59 30.23
N LYS A 81 3.26 -3.64 29.55
CA LYS A 81 4.03 -4.90 29.41
C LYS A 81 4.94 -4.89 28.20
N LEU A 82 4.72 -3.99 27.24
CA LEU A 82 5.58 -3.85 26.08
C LEU A 82 6.75 -2.91 26.40
N PRO A 83 7.97 -3.25 25.96
CA PRO A 83 9.11 -2.35 26.06
C PRO A 83 8.84 -1.10 25.21
N THR A 84 8.93 0.07 25.84
CA THR A 84 8.82 1.36 25.17
C THR A 84 10.20 1.98 25.06
N VAL A 85 10.49 2.56 23.90
CA VAL A 85 11.69 3.38 23.69
C VAL A 85 11.27 4.83 23.41
N SER A 86 12.14 5.78 23.69
CA SER A 86 11.94 7.17 23.32
C SER A 86 11.99 7.34 21.79
N LEU A 87 11.45 8.46 21.30
CA LEU A 87 11.47 8.78 19.87
C LEU A 87 12.91 8.90 19.35
N ASP A 88 13.81 9.48 20.16
CA ASP A 88 15.21 9.67 19.80
C ASP A 88 15.95 8.33 19.68
N GLU A 89 15.69 7.40 20.62
CA GLU A 89 16.23 6.03 20.55
C GLU A 89 15.69 5.25 19.35
N MET A 90 14.40 5.44 19.01
CA MET A 90 13.80 4.81 17.84
C MET A 90 14.41 5.35 16.53
N LYS A 91 14.60 6.68 16.43
CA LYS A 91 15.26 7.31 15.28
C LYS A 91 16.69 6.80 15.10
N ALA A 92 17.46 6.70 16.19
CA ALA A 92 18.81 6.15 16.17
C ALA A 92 18.85 4.68 15.75
N PHE A 93 17.86 3.87 16.13
CA PHE A 93 17.79 2.45 15.75
C PHE A 93 17.50 2.25 14.26
N TYR A 94 16.67 3.12 13.67
CA TYR A 94 16.27 3.04 12.26
C TYR A 94 17.10 3.93 11.33
N ASP A 95 18.17 4.54 11.84
CA ASP A 95 19.06 5.44 11.10
C ASP A 95 18.28 6.55 10.36
N MET A 96 17.24 7.07 11.01
CA MET A 96 16.42 8.15 10.48
C MET A 96 17.03 9.48 10.93
N GLU A 97 17.69 10.19 10.02
CA GLU A 97 18.15 11.57 10.23
C GLU A 97 16.95 12.53 10.42
N ASP A 98 17.16 13.60 11.19
CA ASP A 98 16.15 14.63 11.51
C ASP A 98 15.77 15.53 10.32
#